data_AF-A0A942BWZ0-F1
#
_entry.id   AF-A0A942BWZ0-F1
#
_cell.length_a   1.000
_cell.length_b   1.000
_cell.length_c   1.000
_cell.angle_alpha   90.00
_cell.angle_beta   90.00
_cell.angle_gamma   90.00
#
_symmetry.space_group_name_H-M   'P 1'
#
loop_
_entity.id
_entity.type
_entity.pdbx_description
1 polymer ?
#
loop_
_entity_poly.entity_id
_entity_poly.type
_entity_poly.pdbx_seq_one_letter_code
_entity_poly.pdbx_strand_id
1 'polypeptide(L)'
;MSVYPKKIANKLSRKTADPVSDEAVCGRAASFICGCFAEACIAVDGDAQVIENIRFATNGCGFMLASSFVLEEMLAGSELAALKGLSDQHLVAELESELGEFPDVRKQCALVAIEALRTAFGRLRKARAAEFAGDSPLVCSCFGVSEDDLLAAIKTTQASRFGDLETVTRAGRGCGACRMLIEELIDSPKIQA
;
A
#
# COMPACT_ATOMS: atom_id res chain seq x y z
N MET A 1 32.99 -15.25 -8.72
CA MET A 1 31.82 -14.88 -9.55
C MET A 1 30.61 -14.76 -8.62
N SER A 2 29.83 -13.69 -8.73
CA SER A 2 28.58 -13.56 -7.98
C SER A 2 27.54 -14.53 -8.55
N VAL A 3 26.80 -15.23 -7.67
CA VAL A 3 25.68 -16.12 -8.03
C VAL A 3 24.52 -15.33 -8.65
N TYR A 4 24.41 -14.04 -8.35
CA TYR A 4 23.36 -13.15 -8.82
C TYR A 4 23.89 -12.08 -9.81
N PRO A 5 23.02 -11.56 -10.70
CA PRO A 5 23.32 -10.36 -11.49
C PRO A 5 23.83 -9.20 -10.63
N LYS A 6 24.68 -8.33 -11.21
CA LYS A 6 25.37 -7.27 -10.46
C LYS A 6 24.43 -6.38 -9.64
N LYS A 7 23.31 -5.93 -10.23
CA LYS A 7 22.32 -5.08 -9.54
C LYS A 7 21.73 -5.76 -8.30
N ILE A 8 21.31 -7.03 -8.45
CA ILE A 8 20.79 -7.84 -7.34
C ILE A 8 21.88 -8.06 -6.30
N ALA A 9 23.07 -8.50 -6.70
CA ALA A 9 24.19 -8.74 -5.78
C ALA A 9 24.54 -7.49 -4.95
N ASN A 10 24.52 -6.31 -5.58
CA ASN A 10 24.73 -5.04 -4.90
C ASN A 10 23.61 -4.76 -3.88
N LYS A 11 22.34 -4.98 -4.25
CA LYS A 11 21.21 -4.78 -3.32
C LYS A 11 21.30 -5.70 -2.10
N LEU A 12 21.78 -6.93 -2.29
CA LEU A 12 21.97 -7.90 -1.20
C LEU A 12 23.09 -7.54 -0.22
N SER A 13 24.01 -6.64 -0.61
CA SER A 13 25.08 -6.17 0.27
C SER A 13 24.63 -5.10 1.28
N ARG A 14 23.36 -4.68 1.22
CA ARG A 14 22.79 -3.70 2.14
C ARG A 14 22.83 -4.22 3.57
N LYS A 15 23.10 -3.32 4.53
CA LYS A 15 22.88 -3.61 5.94
C LYS A 15 21.38 -3.77 6.21
N THR A 16 21.03 -4.77 7.01
CA THR A 16 19.67 -4.91 7.54
C THR A 16 19.33 -3.64 8.32
N ALA A 17 18.16 -3.07 8.04
CA ALA A 17 17.68 -1.90 8.73
C ALA A 17 16.98 -2.30 10.03
N ASP A 18 16.78 -1.34 10.95
CA ASP A 18 16.22 -1.60 12.28
C ASP A 18 14.86 -2.30 12.22
N PRO A 19 14.53 -3.17 13.20
CA PRO A 19 13.26 -3.86 13.23
C PRO A 19 12.08 -2.88 13.22
N VAL A 20 10.96 -3.37 12.67
CA VAL A 20 9.68 -2.64 12.66
C VAL A 20 9.06 -2.64 14.06
N SER A 21 8.27 -1.61 14.40
CA SER A 21 7.61 -1.48 15.70
C SER A 21 6.64 -2.63 15.99
N ASP A 22 6.36 -2.88 17.26
CA ASP A 22 5.43 -3.94 17.69
C ASP A 22 3.97 -3.68 17.24
N GLU A 23 3.63 -2.42 16.95
CA GLU A 23 2.30 -2.01 16.48
C GLU A 23 2.09 -2.24 14.97
N ALA A 24 3.10 -2.75 14.28
CA ALA A 24 3.04 -2.89 12.84
C ALA A 24 2.09 -3.97 12.36
N VAL A 25 1.52 -3.71 11.19
CA VAL A 25 0.59 -4.62 10.54
C VAL A 25 1.34 -5.46 9.51
N CYS A 26 1.35 -6.78 9.74
CA CYS A 26 2.04 -7.72 8.87
C CYS A 26 1.09 -8.47 7.92
N GLY A 27 1.50 -8.67 6.68
CA GLY A 27 0.85 -9.51 5.67
C GLY A 27 1.81 -10.56 5.12
N ARG A 28 1.28 -11.73 4.76
CA ARG A 28 2.08 -12.88 4.32
C ARG A 28 1.61 -13.40 2.97
N ALA A 29 2.55 -13.85 2.16
CA ALA A 29 2.30 -14.59 0.93
C ALA A 29 3.34 -15.72 0.79
N ALA A 30 3.00 -16.76 0.06
CA ALA A 30 3.88 -17.89 -0.17
C ALA A 30 3.73 -18.44 -1.59
N SER A 31 4.85 -18.89 -2.18
CA SER A 31 4.84 -19.64 -3.43
C SER A 31 4.92 -21.13 -3.16
N PHE A 32 3.92 -21.86 -3.62
CA PHE A 32 3.92 -23.32 -3.59
C PHE A 32 4.82 -23.96 -4.67
N ILE A 33 5.33 -23.15 -5.61
CA ILE A 33 6.22 -23.63 -6.69
C ILE A 33 7.60 -23.96 -6.13
N CYS A 34 8.12 -23.12 -5.23
CA CYS A 34 9.46 -23.26 -4.66
C CYS A 34 9.51 -23.26 -3.13
N GLY A 35 8.35 -23.20 -2.46
CA GLY A 35 8.24 -23.26 -0.99
C GLY A 35 8.74 -22.01 -0.27
N CYS A 36 8.93 -20.89 -0.98
CA CYS A 36 9.34 -19.64 -0.37
C CYS A 36 8.13 -18.86 0.15
N PHE A 37 8.36 -18.01 1.15
CA PHE A 37 7.38 -17.07 1.66
C PHE A 37 7.97 -15.66 1.78
N ALA A 38 7.09 -14.67 1.82
CA ALA A 38 7.41 -13.31 2.22
C ALA A 38 6.38 -12.84 3.25
N GLU A 39 6.87 -12.18 4.29
CA GLU A 39 6.07 -11.40 5.23
C GLU A 39 6.49 -9.94 5.09
N ALA A 40 5.53 -9.04 4.88
CA ALA A 40 5.74 -7.61 4.86
C ALA A 40 5.05 -7.00 6.09
N CYS A 41 5.80 -6.31 6.94
CA CYS A 41 5.30 -5.60 8.10
C CYS A 41 5.45 -4.09 7.88
N ILE A 42 4.37 -3.35 8.10
CA ILE A 42 4.27 -1.92 7.82
C ILE A 42 3.89 -1.21 9.12
N ALA A 43 4.69 -0.24 9.55
CA ALA A 43 4.29 0.73 10.56
C ALA A 43 3.87 2.03 9.87
N VAL A 44 2.76 2.58 10.34
CA VAL A 44 2.19 3.81 9.79
C VAL A 44 1.88 4.74 10.95
N ASP A 45 2.37 5.97 10.85
CA ASP A 45 1.96 7.05 11.74
C ASP A 45 0.47 7.34 11.49
N GLY A 46 -0.35 7.08 12.52
CA GLY A 46 -1.80 7.23 12.46
C GLY A 46 -2.25 8.67 12.21
N ASP A 47 -1.52 9.65 12.70
CA ASP A 47 -1.87 11.06 12.57
C ASP A 47 -1.36 11.62 11.24
N ALA A 48 -0.09 11.38 10.94
CA ALA A 48 0.55 11.89 9.72
C ALA A 48 0.10 11.15 8.45
N GLN A 49 -0.45 9.92 8.57
CA GLN A 49 -0.79 9.06 7.44
C GLN A 49 0.44 8.74 6.56
N VAL A 50 1.61 8.64 7.19
CA VAL A 50 2.91 8.37 6.56
C VAL A 50 3.41 7.00 6.98
N ILE A 51 4.00 6.26 6.04
CA ILE A 51 4.68 5.00 6.32
C ILE A 51 5.99 5.32 7.02
N GLU A 52 6.12 4.99 8.30
CA GLU A 52 7.37 5.19 9.04
C GLU A 52 8.45 4.23 8.54
N ASN A 53 8.10 2.95 8.45
CA ASN A 53 8.98 1.92 7.95
C ASN A 53 8.19 0.72 7.40
N ILE A 54 8.85 -0.01 6.50
CA ILE A 54 8.43 -1.33 6.04
C ILE A 54 9.59 -2.29 6.21
N ARG A 55 9.30 -3.52 6.65
CA ARG A 55 10.27 -4.61 6.71
C ARG A 55 9.72 -5.88 6.13
N PHE A 56 10.58 -6.58 5.42
CA PHE A 56 10.29 -7.90 4.90
C PHE A 56 11.08 -8.97 5.63
N ALA A 57 10.40 -10.07 5.95
CA ALA A 57 11.02 -11.32 6.35
C ALA A 57 10.73 -12.39 5.30
N THR A 58 11.76 -13.07 4.80
CA THR A 58 11.62 -14.07 3.73
C THR A 58 12.70 -15.14 3.81
N ASN A 59 12.36 -16.38 3.45
CA ASN A 59 13.32 -17.46 3.16
C ASN A 59 13.62 -17.60 1.65
N GLY A 60 13.18 -16.63 0.84
CA GLY A 60 13.31 -16.65 -0.61
C GLY A 60 14.75 -16.48 -1.10
N CYS A 61 14.94 -16.75 -2.38
CA CYS A 61 16.24 -16.52 -3.02
C CYS A 61 16.58 -15.02 -3.12
N GLY A 62 17.81 -14.71 -3.53
CA GLY A 62 18.32 -13.34 -3.61
C GLY A 62 17.50 -12.41 -4.52
N PHE A 63 16.78 -12.94 -5.52
CA PHE A 63 15.82 -12.16 -6.31
C PHE A 63 14.68 -11.62 -5.44
N MET A 64 14.10 -12.47 -4.59
CA MET A 64 13.01 -12.08 -3.68
C MET A 64 13.51 -11.10 -2.63
N LEU A 65 14.68 -11.37 -2.03
CA LEU A 65 15.25 -10.50 -1.01
C LEU A 65 15.60 -9.11 -1.58
N ALA A 66 16.17 -9.05 -2.78
CA ALA A 66 16.44 -7.79 -3.46
C ALA A 66 15.15 -7.04 -3.82
N SER A 67 14.10 -7.73 -4.28
CA SER A 67 12.78 -7.13 -4.52
C SER A 67 12.20 -6.54 -3.24
N SER A 68 12.23 -7.29 -2.14
CA SER A 68 11.82 -6.80 -0.83
C SER A 68 12.54 -5.52 -0.43
N PHE A 69 13.86 -5.45 -0.58
CA PHE A 69 14.63 -4.24 -0.26
C PHE A 69 14.27 -3.03 -1.11
N VAL A 70 14.01 -3.22 -2.41
CA VAL A 70 13.52 -2.12 -3.26
C VAL A 70 12.15 -1.63 -2.78
N LEU A 71 11.22 -2.55 -2.47
CA LEU A 71 9.89 -2.17 -1.97
C LEU A 71 9.96 -1.44 -0.63
N GLU A 72 10.84 -1.84 0.27
CA GLU A 72 11.07 -1.14 1.54
C GLU A 72 11.55 0.30 1.32
N GLU A 73 12.54 0.49 0.45
CA GLU A 73 13.13 1.80 0.18
C GLU A 73 12.17 2.73 -0.56
N MET A 74 11.41 2.19 -1.51
CA MET A 74 10.42 2.96 -2.28
C MET A 74 9.28 3.48 -1.38
N LEU A 75 8.87 2.71 -0.37
CA LEU A 75 7.66 3.00 0.39
C LEU A 75 7.92 3.66 1.75
N ALA A 76 9.11 3.47 2.33
CA ALA A 76 9.45 4.13 3.59
C ALA A 76 9.40 5.65 3.45
N GLY A 77 8.77 6.33 4.41
CA GLY A 77 8.58 7.77 4.42
C GLY A 77 7.50 8.29 3.47
N SER A 78 6.83 7.42 2.70
CA SER A 78 5.80 7.84 1.76
C SER A 78 4.45 8.06 2.45
N GLU A 79 3.74 9.12 2.05
CA GLU A 79 2.34 9.34 2.44
C GLU A 79 1.44 8.29 1.79
N LEU A 80 0.52 7.69 2.55
CA LEU A 80 -0.42 6.67 2.04
C LEU A 80 -1.24 7.16 0.83
N ALA A 81 -1.57 8.45 0.79
CA ALA A 81 -2.33 9.05 -0.30
C ALA A 81 -1.49 9.29 -1.57
N ALA A 82 -0.16 9.31 -1.47
CA ALA A 82 0.74 9.44 -2.61
C ALA A 82 0.92 8.12 -3.38
N LEU A 83 0.59 6.99 -2.75
CA LEU A 83 0.83 5.65 -3.30
C LEU A 83 -0.12 5.26 -4.44
N LYS A 84 -1.23 5.99 -4.63
CA LYS A 84 -2.18 5.83 -5.75
C LYS A 84 -2.57 4.37 -6.02
N GLY A 85 -2.77 3.59 -4.96
CA GLY A 85 -3.25 2.20 -5.02
C GLY A 85 -2.20 1.12 -5.30
N LEU A 86 -0.93 1.47 -5.59
CA LEU A 86 0.17 0.53 -5.81
C LEU A 86 -0.21 -0.64 -6.73
N SER A 87 -0.48 -0.36 -8.01
CA SER A 87 -0.82 -1.43 -8.96
C SER A 87 0.35 -2.41 -9.13
N ASP A 88 0.05 -3.70 -9.29
CA ASP A 88 1.09 -4.73 -9.47
C ASP A 88 2.01 -4.41 -10.65
N GLN A 89 1.44 -3.89 -11.74
CA GLN A 89 2.19 -3.48 -12.93
C GLN A 89 3.19 -2.37 -12.61
N HIS A 90 2.79 -1.38 -11.82
CA HIS A 90 3.68 -0.30 -11.40
C HIS A 90 4.79 -0.81 -10.49
N LEU A 91 4.44 -1.63 -9.49
CA LEU A 91 5.42 -2.23 -8.57
C LEU A 91 6.43 -3.12 -9.31
N VAL A 92 5.97 -3.94 -10.25
CA VAL A 92 6.85 -4.78 -11.08
C VAL A 92 7.77 -3.91 -11.94
N ALA A 93 7.25 -2.86 -12.58
CA ALA A 93 8.05 -1.96 -13.40
C ALA A 93 9.15 -1.27 -12.57
N GLU A 94 8.84 -0.84 -11.34
CA GLU A 94 9.83 -0.23 -10.45
C GLU A 94 10.92 -1.24 -10.05
N LEU A 95 10.52 -2.47 -9.73
CA LEU A 95 11.46 -3.55 -9.41
C LEU A 95 12.40 -3.87 -10.57
N GLU A 96 11.88 -3.92 -11.80
CA GLU A 96 12.69 -4.17 -13.00
C GLU A 96 13.60 -2.99 -13.34
N SER A 97 13.17 -1.75 -13.10
CA SER A 97 14.00 -0.54 -13.24
C SER A 97 15.22 -0.62 -12.32
N GLU A 98 14.98 -0.91 -11.04
CA GLU A 98 16.01 -0.94 -10.01
C GLU A 98 16.95 -2.16 -10.13
N LEU A 99 16.38 -3.36 -10.33
CA LEU A 99 17.12 -4.62 -10.26
C LEU A 99 17.52 -5.18 -11.63
N GLY A 100 16.97 -4.63 -12.71
CA GLY A 100 17.08 -5.16 -14.07
C GLY A 100 16.04 -6.26 -14.33
N GLU A 101 16.01 -6.75 -15.57
CA GLU A 101 15.07 -7.79 -15.97
C GLU A 101 15.29 -9.10 -15.22
N PHE A 102 14.20 -9.68 -14.74
CA PHE A 102 14.20 -10.97 -14.07
C PHE A 102 14.14 -12.07 -15.13
N PRO A 103 14.95 -13.14 -15.02
CA PRO A 103 14.72 -14.35 -15.81
C PRO A 103 13.27 -14.82 -15.63
N ASP A 104 12.63 -15.35 -16.68
CA ASP A 104 11.20 -15.70 -16.64
C ASP A 104 10.83 -16.59 -15.45
N VAL A 105 11.67 -17.60 -15.16
CA VAL A 105 11.49 -18.52 -14.02
C VAL A 105 11.57 -17.85 -12.64
N ARG A 106 12.05 -16.61 -12.55
CA ARG A 106 12.22 -15.82 -11.32
C ARG A 106 11.26 -14.64 -11.19
N LYS A 107 10.46 -14.30 -12.21
CA LYS A 107 9.46 -13.21 -12.14
C LYS A 107 8.49 -13.37 -10.97
N GLN A 108 8.14 -14.62 -10.62
CA GLN A 108 7.34 -14.97 -9.44
C GLN A 108 7.91 -14.45 -8.11
N CYS A 109 9.23 -14.27 -7.99
CA CYS A 109 9.86 -13.81 -6.75
C CYS A 109 9.43 -12.38 -6.39
N ALA A 110 9.28 -11.51 -7.40
CA ALA A 110 8.75 -10.16 -7.22
C ALA A 110 7.27 -10.20 -6.83
N LEU A 111 6.48 -11.05 -7.48
CA LEU A 111 5.04 -11.15 -7.27
C LEU A 111 4.68 -11.59 -5.84
N VAL A 112 5.40 -12.57 -5.27
CA VAL A 112 5.15 -13.00 -3.88
C VAL A 112 5.45 -11.89 -2.88
N ALA A 113 6.50 -11.09 -3.11
CA ALA A 113 6.80 -9.94 -2.26
C ALA A 113 5.71 -8.86 -2.36
N ILE A 114 5.24 -8.57 -3.59
CA ILE A 114 4.12 -7.66 -3.83
C ILE A 114 2.83 -8.17 -3.16
N GLU A 115 2.53 -9.46 -3.23
CA GLU A 115 1.34 -10.05 -2.62
C GLU A 115 1.37 -9.96 -1.09
N ALA A 116 2.53 -10.20 -0.47
CA ALA A 116 2.71 -10.02 0.96
C ALA A 116 2.45 -8.55 1.37
N LEU A 117 2.98 -7.59 0.61
CA LEU A 117 2.75 -6.16 0.80
C LEU A 117 1.26 -5.80 0.68
N ARG A 118 0.56 -6.30 -0.34
CA ARG A 118 -0.88 -6.04 -0.53
C ARG A 118 -1.70 -6.63 0.60
N THR A 119 -1.32 -7.80 1.10
CA THR A 119 -1.96 -8.42 2.25
C THR A 119 -1.76 -7.57 3.51
N ALA A 120 -0.59 -6.97 3.69
CA ALA A 120 -0.31 -6.07 4.81
C ALA A 120 -1.19 -4.80 4.74
N PHE A 121 -1.24 -4.12 3.59
CA PHE A 121 -2.15 -2.98 3.40
C PHE A 121 -3.63 -3.36 3.49
N GLY A 122 -4.01 -4.56 3.07
CA GLY A 122 -5.36 -5.10 3.25
C GLY A 122 -5.72 -5.27 4.73
N ARG A 123 -4.79 -5.78 5.52
CA ARG A 123 -4.95 -5.90 6.98
C ARG A 123 -4.99 -4.54 7.66
N LEU A 124 -4.15 -3.60 7.26
CA LEU A 124 -4.14 -2.23 7.80
C LEU A 124 -5.52 -1.56 7.62
N ARG A 125 -6.10 -1.68 6.42
CA ARG A 125 -7.45 -1.16 6.14
C ARG A 125 -8.53 -1.81 7.00
N LYS A 126 -8.43 -3.13 7.23
CA LYS A 126 -9.38 -3.86 8.10
C LYS A 126 -9.25 -3.44 9.55
N ALA A 127 -8.02 -3.25 10.06
CA ALA A 127 -7.79 -2.76 11.42
C ALA A 127 -8.40 -1.37 11.61
N ARG A 128 -8.11 -0.43 10.70
CA ARG A 128 -8.69 0.92 10.73
C ARG A 128 -10.22 0.92 10.64
N ALA A 129 -10.78 0.05 9.80
CA ALA A 129 -12.24 -0.07 9.71
C ALA A 129 -12.86 -0.62 11.01
N ALA A 130 -12.15 -1.49 11.74
CA ALA A 130 -12.62 -2.04 13.02
C ALA A 130 -12.49 -1.03 14.18
N GLU A 131 -11.52 -0.12 14.10
CA GLU A 131 -11.31 0.97 15.07
C GLU A 131 -12.24 2.16 14.85
N PHE A 132 -12.91 2.24 13.70
CA PHE A 132 -13.82 3.32 13.40
C PHE A 132 -15.04 3.30 14.34
N ALA A 133 -15.18 4.36 15.13
CA ALA A 133 -16.23 4.51 16.15
C ALA A 133 -17.22 5.64 15.83
N GLY A 134 -17.43 5.95 14.54
CA GLY A 134 -18.39 6.97 14.12
C GLY A 134 -19.83 6.44 14.02
N ASP A 135 -20.80 7.32 14.21
CA ASP A 135 -22.23 7.01 14.13
C ASP A 135 -22.74 6.86 12.68
N SER A 136 -21.98 7.39 11.70
CA SER A 136 -22.30 7.37 10.28
C SER A 136 -21.51 6.27 9.54
N PRO A 137 -22.04 5.66 8.47
CA PRO A 137 -21.35 4.60 7.73
C PRO A 137 -19.95 4.99 7.27
N LEU A 138 -18.97 4.12 7.50
CA LEU A 138 -17.61 4.30 7.02
C LEU A 138 -17.55 4.11 5.49
N VAL A 139 -17.18 5.17 4.77
CA VAL A 139 -17.06 5.14 3.30
C VAL A 139 -15.61 4.87 2.87
N CYS A 140 -14.62 5.48 3.52
CA CYS A 140 -13.20 5.30 3.20
C CYS A 140 -12.42 4.70 4.36
N SER A 141 -12.18 3.38 4.32
CA SER A 141 -11.36 2.68 5.33
C SER A 141 -9.86 3.00 5.27
N CYS A 142 -9.38 3.63 4.20
CA CYS A 142 -8.00 4.10 4.15
C CYS A 142 -7.77 5.27 5.10
N PHE A 143 -8.68 6.23 5.15
CA PHE A 143 -8.48 7.49 5.88
C PHE A 143 -9.54 7.74 6.96
N GLY A 144 -10.38 6.75 7.26
CA GLY A 144 -11.40 6.85 8.30
C GLY A 144 -12.54 7.82 7.98
N VAL A 145 -12.86 8.02 6.70
CA VAL A 145 -13.85 9.03 6.28
C VAL A 145 -15.24 8.41 6.22
N SER A 146 -16.17 8.99 6.96
CA SER A 146 -17.58 8.59 7.01
C SER A 146 -18.42 9.23 5.91
N GLU A 147 -19.66 8.77 5.75
CA GLU A 147 -20.63 9.41 4.87
C GLU A 147 -20.89 10.85 5.30
N ASP A 148 -21.07 11.12 6.60
CA ASP A 148 -21.31 12.46 7.11
C ASP A 148 -20.16 13.43 6.83
N ASP A 149 -18.91 12.97 6.94
CA ASP A 149 -17.73 13.75 6.59
C ASP A 149 -17.74 14.16 5.10
N LEU A 150 -18.14 13.24 4.23
CA LEU A 150 -18.29 13.50 2.80
C LEU A 150 -19.43 14.48 2.53
N LEU A 151 -20.58 14.31 3.18
CA LEU A 151 -21.72 15.22 3.02
C LEU A 151 -21.37 16.64 3.48
N ALA A 152 -20.67 16.76 4.61
CA ALA A 152 -20.18 18.05 5.10
C ALA A 152 -19.20 18.67 4.11
N ALA A 153 -18.23 17.90 3.61
CA ALA A 153 -17.26 18.37 2.63
C ALA A 153 -17.93 18.83 1.32
N ILE A 154 -18.88 18.06 0.77
CA ILE A 154 -19.61 18.41 -0.46
C ILE A 154 -20.36 19.73 -0.29
N LYS A 155 -21.02 19.94 0.86
CA LYS A 155 -21.74 21.19 1.14
C LYS A 155 -20.80 22.39 1.27
N THR A 156 -19.65 22.21 1.93
CA THR A 156 -18.67 23.29 2.11
C THR A 156 -17.96 23.66 0.82
N THR A 157 -17.58 22.69 0.00
CA THR A 157 -16.82 22.94 -1.23
C THR A 157 -17.71 23.15 -2.46
N GLN A 158 -19.02 22.88 -2.35
CA GLN A 158 -19.92 22.76 -3.50
C GLN A 158 -19.34 21.83 -4.57
N ALA A 159 -18.80 20.69 -4.14
CA ALA A 159 -18.13 19.74 -5.03
C ALA A 159 -19.08 19.25 -6.12
N SER A 160 -18.60 19.28 -7.37
CA SER A 160 -19.33 18.77 -8.54
C SER A 160 -18.67 17.52 -9.13
N ARG A 161 -17.50 17.15 -8.63
CA ARG A 161 -16.74 15.96 -9.03
C ARG A 161 -15.87 15.48 -7.87
N PHE A 162 -15.50 14.20 -7.91
CA PHE A 162 -14.65 13.56 -6.92
C PHE A 162 -13.35 14.35 -6.60
N GLY A 163 -12.70 14.90 -7.63
CA GLY A 163 -11.45 15.64 -7.49
C GLY A 163 -11.54 16.85 -6.55
N ASP A 164 -12.73 17.41 -6.35
CA ASP A 164 -12.94 18.57 -5.49
C ASP A 164 -12.91 18.19 -3.99
N LEU A 165 -13.13 16.91 -3.67
CA LEU A 165 -13.15 16.38 -2.30
C LEU A 165 -11.79 15.80 -1.86
N GLU A 166 -10.89 15.54 -2.80
CA GLU A 166 -9.60 14.88 -2.53
C GLU A 166 -8.71 15.66 -1.56
N THR A 167 -8.72 16.99 -1.66
CA THR A 167 -7.87 17.87 -0.83
C THR A 167 -8.43 18.05 0.59
N VAL A 168 -9.75 17.93 0.75
CA VAL A 168 -10.44 18.14 2.02
C VAL A 168 -10.51 16.86 2.84
N THR A 169 -10.90 15.75 2.20
CA THR A 169 -11.19 14.50 2.90
C THR A 169 -10.08 13.46 2.76
N ARG A 170 -9.20 13.60 1.75
CA ARG A 170 -8.24 12.57 1.31
C ARG A 170 -8.89 11.27 0.82
N ALA A 171 -10.21 11.14 0.92
CA ALA A 171 -10.93 9.95 0.50
C ALA A 171 -10.67 9.66 -0.98
N GLY A 172 -10.53 8.38 -1.33
CA GLY A 172 -10.26 7.93 -2.69
C GLY A 172 -8.83 8.15 -3.22
N ARG A 173 -7.94 8.85 -2.49
CA ARG A 173 -6.52 8.99 -2.91
C ARG A 173 -5.64 7.76 -2.63
N GLY A 174 -6.02 6.96 -1.63
CA GLY A 174 -5.27 5.78 -1.19
C GLY A 174 -5.45 4.59 -2.12
N CYS A 175 -6.33 3.64 -1.77
CA CYS A 175 -6.59 2.46 -2.62
C CYS A 175 -7.60 2.70 -3.75
N GLY A 176 -8.34 3.81 -3.72
CA GLY A 176 -9.34 4.14 -4.74
C GLY A 176 -10.67 3.36 -4.66
N ALA A 177 -10.83 2.41 -3.74
CA ALA A 177 -12.03 1.56 -3.68
C ALA A 177 -13.35 2.31 -3.44
N CYS A 178 -13.30 3.43 -2.71
CA CYS A 178 -14.48 4.23 -2.38
C CYS A 178 -14.86 5.26 -3.46
N ARG A 179 -14.11 5.38 -4.56
CA ARG A 179 -14.32 6.45 -5.56
C ARG A 179 -15.71 6.42 -6.18
N MET A 180 -16.17 5.24 -6.61
CA MET A 180 -17.50 5.09 -7.20
C MET A 180 -18.61 5.52 -6.23
N LEU A 181 -18.51 5.11 -4.96
CA LEU A 181 -19.48 5.50 -3.93
C LEU A 181 -19.44 7.01 -3.66
N ILE A 182 -18.27 7.65 -3.69
CA ILE A 182 -18.16 9.11 -3.54
C ILE A 182 -18.80 9.83 -4.73
N GLU A 183 -18.61 9.36 -5.95
CA GLU A 183 -19.25 9.93 -7.15
C GLU A 183 -20.78 9.81 -7.06
N GLU A 184 -21.30 8.64 -6.67
CA GLU A 184 -22.74 8.43 -6.44
C GLU A 184 -23.31 9.36 -5.36
N LEU A 185 -22.54 9.65 -4.30
CA LEU A 185 -22.95 10.59 -3.26
C LEU A 185 -23.06 12.01 -3.82
N ILE A 186 -22.08 12.48 -4.60
CA ILE A 186 -22.09 13.83 -5.22
C ILE A 186 -23.30 14.01 -6.15
N ASP A 187 -23.63 12.98 -6.92
CA ASP A 187 -24.75 13.00 -7.87
C ASP A 187 -26.12 12.82 -7.20
N SER A 188 -26.14 12.53 -5.89
CA SER A 188 -27.38 12.25 -5.16
C SER A 188 -28.27 13.49 -5.04
N PRO A 189 -29.57 13.41 -5.40
CA PRO A 189 -30.50 14.53 -5.31
C PRO A 189 -30.77 15.00 -3.87
N LYS A 190 -30.38 14.21 -2.86
CA LYS A 190 -30.50 14.59 -1.44
C LYS A 190 -29.53 15.70 -1.01
N ILE A 191 -28.46 15.95 -1.78
CA ILE A 191 -27.43 16.94 -1.46
C ILE A 191 -27.62 18.24 -2.25
N GLN A 192 -28.25 18.17 -3.42
CA GLN A 192 -28.44 19.29 -4.34
C GLN A 192 -29.71 20.14 -4.07
N ALA A 193 -30.46 19.81 -3.01
CA ALA A 193 -31.66 20.52 -2.56
C ALA A 193 -31.39 21.33 -1.29
#